data_AF-A0A0A2XGZ7-F1
#
_entry.id   AF-A0A0A2XGZ7-F1
#
_cell.length_a   1.000
_cell.length_b   1.000
_cell.length_c   1.000
_cell.angle_alpha   90.00
_cell.angle_beta   90.00
_cell.angle_gamma   90.00
#
_symmetry.space_group_name_H-M   'P 1'
#
loop_
_entity.id
_entity.type
_entity.pdbx_description
1 polymer ?
#
loop_
_entity_poly.entity_id
_entity_poly.type
_entity_poly.pdbx_seq_one_letter_code
_entity_poly.pdbx_strand_id
1 'polypeptide(L)'
;MIIIHNTEQLFHILNMIITTTRKKSQQFVNKMEKENKNSLVPALQKAIQILNFLSEQTQPISAAEVSKLLNLPRSSVHNLLHTMLDNGVVQKNENQQFMLGTKILQWANALVAEQDMISKFYQAIKQFPELEPYTLTLSTLNQDQVIYLACKNSSLPLGITFKIGMHFPAIFTATGKAILSTFTDAQLAPLLENLPAPFTDTGVTSIEQIQQEMSQIRKQGYAIDNGQLRKGMYCYGIALPNKFGTAKFGLAASLLEYEAQDQAVVDQLLTALKQLAEELKPTIFTQSN
;
A
#
# COMPACT_ATOMS: atom_id res chain seq x y z
N MET A 1 -24.90 46.59 -20.47
CA MET A 1 -24.58 46.49 -21.92
C MET A 1 -23.34 47.35 -22.15
N ILE A 2 -22.15 46.76 -22.11
CA ILE A 2 -20.88 47.49 -22.33
C ILE A 2 -20.59 47.37 -23.83
N ILE A 3 -20.64 48.50 -24.54
CA ILE A 3 -20.37 48.53 -25.98
C ILE A 3 -18.84 48.57 -26.16
N ILE A 4 -18.27 47.50 -26.71
CA ILE A 4 -16.81 47.37 -26.93
C ILE A 4 -16.50 47.96 -28.31
N HIS A 5 -15.56 48.90 -28.41
CA HIS A 5 -15.25 49.63 -29.65
C HIS A 5 -13.83 49.39 -30.20
N ASN A 6 -13.01 48.54 -29.58
CA ASN A 6 -11.68 48.20 -30.11
C ASN A 6 -11.19 46.82 -29.62
N THR A 7 -10.45 46.10 -30.46
CA THR A 7 -9.90 44.75 -30.18
C THR A 7 -8.92 44.73 -29.00
N GLU A 8 -8.20 45.82 -28.76
CA GLU A 8 -7.31 45.95 -27.59
C GLU A 8 -8.07 45.99 -26.25
N GLN A 9 -9.25 46.63 -26.20
CA GLN A 9 -10.09 46.63 -24.99
C GLN A 9 -10.62 45.23 -24.68
N LEU A 10 -10.95 44.45 -25.72
CA LEU A 10 -11.44 43.09 -25.59
C LEU A 10 -10.34 42.17 -25.04
N PHE A 11 -9.09 42.34 -25.48
CA PHE A 11 -7.94 41.60 -24.98
C PHE A 11 -7.60 41.96 -23.51
N HIS A 12 -7.70 43.24 -23.14
CA HIS A 12 -7.49 43.69 -21.77
C HIS A 12 -8.56 43.15 -20.80
N ILE A 13 -9.83 43.13 -21.21
CA ILE A 13 -10.92 42.57 -20.42
C ILE A 13 -10.76 41.04 -20.28
N LEU A 14 -10.37 40.35 -21.36
CA LEU A 14 -10.12 38.90 -21.31
C LEU A 14 -8.97 38.57 -20.35
N ASN A 15 -7.85 39.29 -20.44
CA ASN A 15 -6.71 39.10 -19.53
C ASN A 15 -7.05 39.44 -18.08
N MET A 16 -7.87 40.46 -17.83
CA MET A 16 -8.34 40.82 -16.50
C MET A 16 -9.27 39.73 -15.92
N ILE A 17 -10.16 39.16 -16.74
CA ILE A 17 -11.02 38.04 -16.33
C ILE A 17 -10.17 36.79 -16.07
N ILE A 18 -9.19 36.48 -16.92
CA ILE A 18 -8.28 35.33 -16.74
C ILE A 18 -7.44 35.50 -15.46
N THR A 19 -6.84 36.66 -15.22
CA THR A 19 -6.06 36.91 -13.99
C THR A 19 -6.93 36.95 -12.74
N THR A 20 -8.16 37.48 -12.82
CA THR A 20 -9.11 37.46 -11.69
C THR A 20 -9.59 36.03 -11.39
N THR A 21 -9.84 35.23 -12.43
CA THR A 21 -10.22 33.81 -12.30
C THR A 21 -9.06 32.99 -11.75
N ARG A 22 -7.81 33.26 -12.18
CA ARG A 22 -6.58 32.64 -11.67
C ARG A 22 -6.29 33.02 -10.21
N LYS A 23 -6.46 34.29 -9.83
CA LYS A 23 -6.32 34.73 -8.43
C LYS A 23 -7.41 34.13 -7.52
N LYS A 24 -8.66 34.06 -7.98
CA LYS A 24 -9.76 33.43 -7.24
C LYS A 24 -9.55 31.92 -7.07
N SER A 25 -9.10 31.22 -8.11
CA SER A 25 -8.77 29.78 -8.03
C SER A 25 -7.56 29.52 -7.14
N GLN A 26 -6.50 30.34 -7.20
CA GLN A 26 -5.36 30.23 -6.27
C GLN A 26 -5.76 30.53 -4.82
N GLN A 27 -6.64 31.52 -4.58
CA GLN A 27 -7.18 31.79 -3.26
C GLN A 27 -8.11 30.67 -2.76
N PHE A 28 -8.87 30.02 -3.64
CA PHE A 28 -9.69 28.85 -3.30
C PHE A 28 -8.84 27.62 -2.97
N VAL A 29 -7.79 27.34 -3.75
CA VAL A 29 -6.83 26.25 -3.47
C VAL A 29 -6.10 26.50 -2.16
N ASN A 30 -5.58 27.72 -1.93
CA ASN A 30 -4.93 28.08 -0.67
C ASN A 30 -5.91 28.05 0.52
N LYS A 31 -7.20 28.36 0.31
CA LYS A 31 -8.23 28.25 1.34
C LYS A 31 -8.57 26.79 1.67
N MET A 32 -8.67 25.92 0.65
CA MET A 32 -8.89 24.49 0.84
C MET A 32 -7.70 23.79 1.51
N GLU A 33 -6.45 24.11 1.14
CA GLU A 33 -5.26 23.58 1.83
C GLU A 33 -5.18 24.03 3.30
N LYS A 34 -5.63 25.26 3.60
CA LYS A 34 -5.64 25.83 4.95
C LYS A 34 -6.81 25.33 5.80
N GLU A 35 -7.97 25.04 5.19
CA GLU A 35 -9.11 24.38 5.83
C GLU A 35 -8.83 22.90 6.10
N ASN A 36 -8.10 22.19 5.23
CA ASN A 36 -7.73 20.79 5.43
C ASN A 36 -6.69 20.57 6.54
N LYS A 37 -5.84 21.58 6.83
CA LYS A 37 -4.95 21.57 8.01
C LYS A 37 -5.67 21.89 9.33
N ASN A 38 -6.86 22.50 9.28
CA ASN A 38 -7.62 22.91 10.47
C ASN A 38 -8.65 21.86 10.95
N SER A 39 -8.83 20.73 10.25
CA SER A 39 -9.78 19.66 10.60
C SER A 39 -9.12 18.45 11.27
N LEU A 40 -7.79 18.37 11.31
CA LEU A 40 -7.06 17.23 11.88
C LEU A 40 -6.97 17.37 13.40
N VAL A 41 -7.37 16.32 14.13
CA VAL A 41 -7.33 16.29 15.60
C VAL A 41 -5.89 15.97 16.05
N PRO A 42 -5.14 16.92 16.64
CA PRO A 42 -3.70 16.74 16.88
C PRO A 42 -3.37 15.62 17.87
N ALA A 43 -4.26 15.37 18.85
CA ALA A 43 -4.09 14.28 19.80
C ALA A 43 -4.15 12.91 19.11
N LEU A 44 -5.06 12.74 18.14
CA LEU A 44 -5.20 11.50 17.38
C LEU A 44 -3.98 11.25 16.48
N GLN A 45 -3.45 12.30 15.84
CA GLN A 45 -2.24 12.19 15.03
C GLN A 45 -1.04 11.71 15.85
N LYS A 46 -0.85 12.29 17.05
CA LYS A 46 0.20 11.86 17.97
C LYS A 46 0.00 10.43 18.46
N ALA A 47 -1.23 10.01 18.72
CA ALA A 47 -1.54 8.63 19.08
C ALA A 47 -1.15 7.66 17.97
N ILE A 48 -1.53 7.94 16.72
CA ILE A 48 -1.16 7.15 15.54
C ILE A 48 0.37 7.09 15.39
N GLN A 49 1.06 8.22 15.55
CA GLN A 49 2.53 8.27 15.49
C GLN A 49 3.17 7.38 16.56
N ILE A 50 2.65 7.37 17.78
CA ILE A 50 3.11 6.48 18.86
C ILE A 50 2.85 5.01 18.50
N LEU A 51 1.67 4.68 17.97
CA LEU A 51 1.33 3.30 17.61
C LEU A 51 2.22 2.76 16.48
N ASN A 52 2.49 3.57 15.46
CA ASN A 52 3.43 3.21 14.39
C ASN A 52 4.83 2.98 14.94
N PHE A 53 5.29 3.86 15.83
CA PHE A 53 6.59 3.70 16.46
C PHE A 53 6.68 2.42 17.30
N LEU A 54 5.64 2.11 18.09
CA LEU A 54 5.56 0.89 18.89
C LEU A 54 5.48 -0.38 18.04
N SER A 55 4.86 -0.33 16.85
CA SER A 55 4.74 -1.50 15.96
C SER A 55 6.08 -1.92 15.33
N GLU A 56 7.03 -0.97 15.24
CA GLU A 56 8.38 -1.21 14.74
C GLU A 56 9.35 -1.72 15.83
N GLN A 57 8.97 -1.64 17.12
CA GLN A 57 9.83 -2.08 18.21
C GLN A 57 9.77 -3.60 18.43
N THR A 58 10.94 -4.22 18.58
CA THR A 58 11.06 -5.64 18.94
C THR A 58 11.03 -5.88 20.46
N GLN A 59 11.17 -4.83 21.26
CA GLN A 59 11.18 -4.87 22.71
C GLN A 59 10.29 -3.78 23.30
N PRO A 60 9.71 -3.98 24.50
CA PRO A 60 8.93 -2.96 25.19
C PRO A 60 9.76 -1.70 25.49
N ILE A 61 9.15 -0.52 25.39
CA ILE A 61 9.84 0.77 25.49
C ILE A 61 9.23 1.72 26.53
N SER A 62 10.04 2.51 27.23
CA SER A 62 9.53 3.43 28.26
C SER A 62 8.86 4.67 27.64
N ALA A 63 7.91 5.29 28.36
CA ALA A 63 7.28 6.54 27.91
C ALA A 63 8.29 7.69 27.72
N ALA A 64 9.38 7.71 28.50
CA ALA A 64 10.43 8.70 28.37
C ALA A 64 11.21 8.54 27.04
N GLU A 65 11.49 7.30 26.65
CA GLU A 65 12.13 6.99 25.37
C GLU A 65 11.21 7.30 24.19
N VAL A 66 9.93 6.94 24.27
CA VAL A 66 8.93 7.31 23.24
C VAL A 66 8.89 8.83 23.03
N SER A 67 8.82 9.61 24.13
CA SER A 67 8.84 11.08 24.07
C SER A 67 10.11 11.62 23.42
N LYS A 68 11.27 11.05 23.76
CA LYS A 68 12.56 11.46 23.21
C LYS A 68 12.67 11.14 21.72
N LEU A 69 12.33 9.92 21.31
CA LEU A 69 12.52 9.43 19.95
C LEU A 69 11.53 10.05 18.96
N LEU A 70 10.30 10.34 19.40
CA LEU A 70 9.29 10.99 18.56
C LEU A 70 9.29 12.51 18.67
N ASN A 71 10.17 13.10 19.50
CA ASN A 71 10.21 14.53 19.79
C ASN A 71 8.82 15.09 20.19
N LEU A 72 8.12 14.35 21.06
CA LEU A 72 6.79 14.71 21.55
C LEU A 72 6.85 15.15 23.02
N PRO A 73 6.03 16.12 23.47
CA PRO A 73 6.02 16.55 24.87
C PRO A 73 5.70 15.39 25.82
N ARG A 74 6.49 15.25 26.90
CA ARG A 74 6.35 14.17 27.89
C ARG A 74 4.92 14.02 28.43
N SER A 75 4.27 15.13 28.77
CA SER A 75 2.89 15.13 29.27
C SER A 75 1.89 14.62 28.23
N SER A 76 2.09 14.95 26.95
CA SER A 76 1.26 14.44 25.85
C SER A 76 1.44 12.94 25.67
N VAL A 77 2.68 12.46 25.62
CA VAL A 77 2.97 11.03 25.46
C VAL A 77 2.42 10.22 26.63
N HIS A 78 2.62 10.70 27.86
CA HIS A 78 2.08 10.05 29.05
C HIS A 78 0.56 9.92 29.00
N ASN A 79 -0.16 11.02 28.73
CA ASN A 79 -1.62 11.00 28.67
C ASN A 79 -2.13 10.09 27.54
N LEU A 80 -1.53 10.16 26.35
CA LEU A 80 -1.93 9.32 25.22
C LEU A 80 -1.67 7.84 25.49
N LEU A 81 -0.50 7.48 26.03
CA LEU A 81 -0.17 6.11 26.37
C LEU A 81 -1.09 5.55 27.48
N HIS A 82 -1.44 6.37 28.48
CA HIS A 82 -2.41 5.97 29.50
C HIS A 82 -3.82 5.80 28.94
N THR A 83 -4.31 6.74 28.13
CA THR A 83 -5.60 6.58 27.45
C THR A 83 -5.62 5.32 26.60
N MET A 84 -4.56 5.04 25.83
CA MET A 84 -4.47 3.83 25.01
C MET A 84 -4.37 2.55 25.85
N LEU A 85 -3.72 2.61 27.02
CA LEU A 85 -3.60 1.49 27.96
C LEU A 85 -4.98 1.14 28.53
N ASP A 86 -5.76 2.14 28.97
CA ASP A 86 -7.10 1.95 29.51
C ASP A 86 -8.07 1.35 28.46
N ASN A 87 -7.79 1.56 27.18
CA ASN A 87 -8.56 1.00 26.06
C ASN A 87 -7.97 -0.31 25.50
N GLY A 88 -6.89 -0.84 26.09
CA GLY A 88 -6.21 -2.07 25.68
C GLY A 88 -5.46 -1.98 24.34
N VAL A 89 -5.29 -0.77 23.79
CA VAL A 89 -4.60 -0.50 22.52
C VAL A 89 -3.08 -0.64 22.67
N VAL A 90 -2.57 -0.28 23.85
CA VAL A 90 -1.21 -0.60 24.30
C VAL A 90 -1.29 -1.40 25.59
N GLN A 91 -0.21 -2.10 25.94
CA GLN A 91 -0.05 -2.82 27.20
C GLN A 91 1.31 -2.51 27.82
N LYS A 92 1.47 -2.81 29.11
CA LYS A 92 2.72 -2.63 29.84
C LYS A 92 3.30 -3.97 30.29
N ASN A 93 4.62 -4.07 30.30
CA ASN A 93 5.31 -5.15 31.02
C ASN A 93 5.51 -4.77 32.51
N GLU A 94 6.13 -5.69 33.28
CA GLU A 94 6.45 -5.50 34.70
C GLU A 94 7.35 -4.28 34.96
N ASN A 95 8.19 -3.91 33.98
CA ASN A 95 9.09 -2.75 34.04
C ASN A 95 8.43 -1.43 33.62
N GLN A 96 7.09 -1.36 33.53
CA GLN A 96 6.33 -0.18 33.10
C GLN A 96 6.65 0.29 31.68
N GLN A 97 7.21 -0.59 30.84
CA GLN A 97 7.50 -0.33 29.43
C GLN A 97 6.30 -0.74 28.57
N PHE A 98 6.02 0.06 27.55
CA PHE A 98 4.86 -0.07 26.68
C PHE A 98 5.17 -0.90 25.43
N MET A 99 4.16 -1.63 24.97
CA MET A 99 4.11 -2.32 23.68
C MET A 99 2.67 -2.31 23.15
N LEU A 100 2.45 -2.75 21.91
CA LEU A 100 1.10 -2.89 21.36
C LEU A 100 0.26 -3.87 22.19
N GLY A 101 -1.01 -3.51 22.42
CA GLY A 101 -1.97 -4.31 23.18
C GLY A 101 -2.85 -5.19 22.29
N THR A 102 -3.55 -6.14 22.90
CA THR A 102 -4.39 -7.12 22.20
C THR A 102 -5.62 -6.53 21.51
N LYS A 103 -6.01 -5.28 21.83
CA LYS A 103 -7.11 -4.59 21.13
C LYS A 103 -6.82 -4.42 19.64
N ILE A 104 -5.55 -4.29 19.25
CA ILE A 104 -5.13 -4.22 17.84
C ILE A 104 -5.57 -5.49 17.07
N LEU A 105 -5.44 -6.67 17.69
CA LEU A 105 -5.89 -7.93 17.07
C LEU A 105 -7.41 -7.97 16.90
N GLN A 106 -8.18 -7.41 17.83
CA GLN A 106 -9.64 -7.34 17.71
C GLN A 106 -10.06 -6.46 16.53
N TRP A 107 -9.41 -5.31 16.35
CA TRP A 107 -9.66 -4.42 15.21
C TRP A 107 -9.22 -5.05 13.88
N ALA A 108 -8.05 -5.70 13.86
CA ALA A 108 -7.59 -6.45 12.69
C ALA A 108 -8.59 -7.55 12.29
N ASN A 109 -9.11 -8.30 13.28
CA ASN A 109 -10.12 -9.33 13.02
C ASN A 109 -11.42 -8.78 12.44
N ALA A 110 -11.85 -7.58 12.85
CA ALA A 110 -13.04 -6.93 12.28
C ALA A 110 -12.85 -6.58 10.79
N LEU A 111 -11.63 -6.20 10.37
CA LEU A 111 -11.31 -5.97 8.95
C LEU A 111 -11.33 -7.28 8.14
N VAL A 112 -10.99 -8.41 8.76
CA VAL A 112 -10.91 -9.73 8.11
C VAL A 112 -12.28 -10.42 8.03
N ALA A 113 -13.19 -10.15 8.99
CA ALA A 113 -14.52 -10.76 9.06
C ALA A 113 -15.42 -10.48 7.84
N GLU A 114 -15.13 -9.43 7.05
CA GLU A 114 -15.94 -9.06 5.89
C GLU A 114 -15.59 -9.81 4.58
N GLN A 115 -14.50 -10.60 4.54
CA GLN A 115 -14.14 -11.44 3.38
C GLN A 115 -12.90 -12.27 3.77
N ASP A 116 -13.07 -13.54 4.15
CA ASP A 116 -11.94 -14.36 4.61
C ASP A 116 -11.08 -14.90 3.43
N MET A 117 -10.46 -13.97 2.70
CA MET A 117 -9.48 -14.25 1.65
C MET A 117 -8.21 -14.89 2.23
N ILE A 118 -7.89 -14.62 3.50
CA ILE A 118 -6.70 -15.15 4.18
C ILE A 118 -6.84 -16.65 4.41
N SER A 119 -7.96 -17.10 5.00
CA SER A 119 -8.19 -18.54 5.17
C SER A 119 -8.35 -19.26 3.84
N LYS A 120 -9.02 -18.63 2.86
CA LYS A 120 -9.09 -19.16 1.48
C LYS A 120 -7.69 -19.35 0.89
N PHE A 121 -6.80 -18.37 1.04
CA PHE A 121 -5.41 -18.46 0.61
C PHE A 121 -4.71 -19.67 1.23
N TYR A 122 -4.71 -19.80 2.56
CA TYR A 122 -4.03 -20.92 3.22
C TYR A 122 -4.66 -22.29 2.94
N GLN A 123 -5.94 -22.35 2.61
CA GLN A 123 -6.59 -23.58 2.17
C GLN A 123 -6.22 -23.92 0.72
N ALA A 124 -6.25 -22.94 -0.19
CA ALA A 124 -6.02 -23.14 -1.61
C ALA A 124 -4.57 -23.54 -1.89
N ILE A 125 -3.58 -22.89 -1.28
CA ILE A 125 -2.15 -23.22 -1.52
C ILE A 125 -1.78 -24.69 -1.21
N LYS A 126 -2.57 -25.38 -0.37
CA LYS A 126 -2.36 -26.82 -0.08
C LYS A 126 -2.65 -27.71 -1.29
N GLN A 127 -3.41 -27.22 -2.26
CA GLN A 127 -3.77 -27.92 -3.49
C GLN A 127 -2.72 -27.75 -4.59
N PHE A 128 -1.71 -26.89 -4.39
CA PHE A 128 -0.64 -26.58 -5.34
C PHE A 128 0.75 -26.93 -4.77
N PRO A 129 1.08 -28.22 -4.62
CA PRO A 129 2.38 -28.64 -4.09
C PRO A 129 3.57 -28.17 -4.93
N GLU A 130 3.40 -27.91 -6.22
CA GLU A 130 4.42 -27.33 -7.09
C GLU A 130 4.79 -25.89 -6.72
N LEU A 131 3.94 -25.19 -5.97
CA LEU A 131 4.25 -23.88 -5.39
C LEU A 131 4.96 -23.99 -4.04
N GLU A 132 5.23 -25.21 -3.55
CA GLU A 132 5.84 -25.43 -2.24
C GLU A 132 7.20 -24.73 -2.07
N PRO A 133 8.12 -24.81 -3.05
CA PRO A 133 9.47 -24.26 -2.93
C PRO A 133 9.52 -22.72 -2.89
N TYR A 134 8.45 -22.03 -3.29
CA TYR A 134 8.44 -20.58 -3.44
C TYR A 134 7.79 -19.87 -2.25
N THR A 135 8.21 -18.63 -2.03
CA THR A 135 7.52 -17.78 -1.06
C THR A 135 6.24 -17.24 -1.69
N LEU A 136 5.08 -17.55 -1.10
CA LEU A 136 3.78 -17.08 -1.57
C LEU A 136 3.28 -15.94 -0.70
N THR A 137 2.77 -14.89 -1.33
CA THR A 137 2.24 -13.72 -0.63
C THR A 137 0.88 -13.30 -1.19
N LEU A 138 -0.01 -12.90 -0.28
CA LEU A 138 -1.28 -12.26 -0.58
C LEU A 138 -1.22 -10.84 -0.02
N SER A 139 -1.53 -9.83 -0.82
CA SER A 139 -1.58 -8.44 -0.38
C SER A 139 -2.84 -7.72 -0.82
N THR A 140 -3.19 -6.65 -0.12
CA THR A 140 -4.19 -5.66 -0.54
C THR A 140 -3.50 -4.34 -0.86
N LEU A 141 -4.11 -3.53 -1.73
CA LEU A 141 -3.68 -2.14 -1.92
C LEU A 141 -4.30 -1.25 -0.84
N ASN A 142 -3.49 -0.35 -0.29
CA ASN A 142 -3.91 0.78 0.51
C ASN A 142 -3.16 2.03 0.01
N GLN A 143 -3.89 2.97 -0.60
CA GLN A 143 -3.30 4.13 -1.28
C GLN A 143 -2.27 3.68 -2.34
N ASP A 144 -1.02 4.10 -2.21
CA ASP A 144 0.11 3.80 -3.08
C ASP A 144 0.96 2.60 -2.60
N GLN A 145 0.52 1.91 -1.53
CA GLN A 145 1.26 0.82 -0.90
C GLN A 145 0.49 -0.50 -0.94
N VAL A 146 1.22 -1.60 -1.07
CA VAL A 146 0.70 -2.94 -0.76
C VAL A 146 0.88 -3.24 0.72
N ILE A 147 -0.10 -3.91 1.31
CA ILE A 147 -0.03 -4.46 2.67
C ILE A 147 -0.20 -5.97 2.58
N TYR A 148 0.76 -6.73 3.12
CA TYR A 148 0.70 -8.19 3.13
C TYR A 148 -0.32 -8.70 4.15
N LEU A 149 -1.27 -9.50 3.67
CA LEU A 149 -2.33 -10.11 4.45
C LEU A 149 -1.99 -11.56 4.84
N ALA A 150 -1.28 -12.27 3.97
CA ALA A 150 -0.83 -13.64 4.22
C ALA A 150 0.54 -13.86 3.58
N CYS A 151 1.38 -14.66 4.25
CA CYS A 151 2.72 -15.00 3.78
C CYS A 151 3.00 -16.47 4.09
N LYS A 152 3.39 -17.24 3.08
CA LYS A 152 3.99 -18.56 3.22
C LYS A 152 5.43 -18.46 2.73
N ASN A 153 6.36 -18.23 3.65
CA ASN A 153 7.79 -18.13 3.30
C ASN A 153 8.35 -19.51 2.95
N SER A 154 9.18 -19.57 1.92
CA SER A 154 9.95 -20.77 1.59
C SER A 154 11.16 -20.92 2.51
N SER A 155 11.81 -22.08 2.46
CA SER A 155 13.07 -22.34 3.17
C SER A 155 14.29 -21.65 2.54
N LEU A 156 14.16 -21.18 1.28
CA LEU A 156 15.25 -20.52 0.57
C LEU A 156 15.41 -19.06 1.03
N PRO A 157 16.66 -18.59 1.25
CA PRO A 157 16.90 -17.23 1.72
C PRO A 157 16.78 -16.21 0.58
N LEU A 158 15.55 -15.73 0.32
CA LEU A 158 15.32 -14.55 -0.53
C LEU A 158 15.92 -13.26 0.07
N GLY A 159 16.34 -13.34 1.33
CA GLY A 159 16.90 -12.25 2.11
C GLY A 159 15.85 -11.29 2.67
N ILE A 160 14.63 -11.32 2.16
CA ILE A 160 13.44 -10.76 2.82
C ILE A 160 12.62 -11.91 3.39
N THR A 161 12.25 -11.81 4.66
CA THR A 161 11.22 -12.66 5.26
C THR A 161 9.94 -11.84 5.32
N PHE A 162 8.96 -12.17 4.49
CA PHE A 162 7.70 -11.44 4.46
C PHE A 162 6.89 -11.75 5.72
N LYS A 163 6.28 -10.71 6.29
CA LYS A 163 5.43 -10.77 7.47
C LYS A 163 4.09 -10.11 7.18
N ILE A 164 3.05 -10.63 7.80
CA ILE A 164 1.71 -10.01 7.76
C ILE A 164 1.82 -8.58 8.32
N GLY A 165 1.20 -7.62 7.64
CA GLY A 165 1.24 -6.20 7.97
C GLY A 165 2.45 -5.43 7.42
N MET A 166 3.47 -6.11 6.89
CA MET A 166 4.52 -5.43 6.13
C MET A 166 3.91 -4.73 4.91
N HIS A 167 4.50 -3.60 4.55
CA HIS A 167 4.05 -2.80 3.43
C HIS A 167 5.22 -2.26 2.62
N PHE A 168 4.99 -2.11 1.32
CA PHE A 168 5.94 -1.52 0.37
C PHE A 168 5.18 -0.67 -0.66
N PRO A 169 5.84 0.32 -1.28
CA PRO A 169 5.27 1.01 -2.42
C PRO A 169 4.86 0.03 -3.52
N ALA A 170 3.61 0.13 -3.96
CA ALA A 170 2.98 -0.83 -4.86
C ALA A 170 3.74 -0.92 -6.20
N ILE A 171 4.28 0.20 -6.67
CA ILE A 171 5.02 0.31 -7.94
C ILE A 171 6.30 -0.53 -8.00
N PHE A 172 6.85 -0.99 -6.87
CA PHE A 172 8.06 -1.83 -6.86
C PHE A 172 7.78 -3.31 -6.65
N THR A 173 6.55 -3.68 -6.32
CA THR A 173 6.20 -5.06 -5.93
C THR A 173 5.39 -5.75 -7.02
N ALA A 174 5.58 -7.06 -7.21
CA ALA A 174 4.81 -7.80 -8.19
C ALA A 174 3.30 -7.78 -7.90
N THR A 175 2.88 -7.92 -6.63
CA THR A 175 1.46 -7.83 -6.28
C THR A 175 0.89 -6.43 -6.49
N GLY A 176 1.65 -5.38 -6.14
CA GLY A 176 1.22 -4.00 -6.29
C GLY A 176 1.08 -3.61 -7.76
N LYS A 177 2.10 -3.92 -8.57
CA LYS A 177 2.05 -3.75 -10.03
C LYS A 177 0.88 -4.51 -10.65
N ALA A 178 0.62 -5.75 -10.22
CA ALA A 178 -0.52 -6.52 -10.70
C ALA A 178 -1.85 -5.82 -10.37
N ILE A 179 -2.04 -5.36 -9.13
CA ILE A 179 -3.25 -4.63 -8.74
C ILE A 179 -3.40 -3.32 -9.54
N LEU A 180 -2.36 -2.50 -9.59
CA LEU A 180 -2.36 -1.21 -10.29
C LEU A 180 -2.62 -1.36 -11.79
N SER A 181 -2.21 -2.49 -12.40
CA SER A 181 -2.51 -2.78 -13.81
C SER A 181 -4.00 -2.96 -14.10
N THR A 182 -4.85 -3.11 -13.07
CA THR A 182 -6.31 -3.17 -13.23
C THR A 182 -6.97 -1.80 -13.18
N PHE A 183 -6.23 -0.74 -12.82
CA PHE A 183 -6.77 0.61 -12.67
C PHE A 183 -6.80 1.31 -14.04
N THR A 184 -7.70 2.27 -14.23
CA THR A 184 -7.63 3.21 -15.36
C THR A 184 -6.49 4.21 -15.15
N ASP A 185 -6.01 4.84 -16.21
CA ASP A 185 -4.94 5.85 -16.10
C ASP A 185 -5.35 7.02 -15.17
N ALA A 186 -6.65 7.37 -15.15
CA ALA A 186 -7.20 8.38 -14.25
C ALA A 186 -7.16 7.96 -12.77
N GLN A 187 -7.34 6.66 -12.48
CA GLN A 187 -7.21 6.12 -11.12
C GLN A 187 -5.76 5.99 -10.69
N LEU A 188 -4.85 5.76 -11.63
CA LEU A 188 -3.41 5.60 -11.37
C LEU A 188 -2.71 6.95 -11.16
N ALA A 189 -3.09 7.99 -11.93
CA ALA A 189 -2.48 9.32 -11.88
C ALA A 189 -2.23 9.88 -10.46
N PRO A 190 -3.22 9.92 -9.54
CA PRO A 190 -2.99 10.45 -8.18
C PRO A 190 -2.00 9.62 -7.36
N LEU A 191 -1.84 8.33 -7.65
CA LEU A 191 -0.88 7.45 -6.97
C LEU A 191 0.56 7.66 -7.45
N LEU A 192 0.74 8.33 -8.59
CA LEU A 192 2.05 8.58 -9.21
C LEU A 192 2.54 10.02 -9.02
N GLU A 193 1.79 10.87 -8.30
CA GLU A 193 2.17 12.28 -8.07
C GLU A 193 3.48 12.41 -7.29
N ASN A 194 3.75 11.49 -6.35
CA ASN A 194 4.95 11.48 -5.52
C ASN A 194 5.63 10.11 -5.61
N LEU A 195 6.60 9.98 -6.51
CA LEU A 195 7.33 8.72 -6.64
C LEU A 195 8.32 8.52 -5.48
N PRO A 196 8.26 7.38 -4.78
CA PRO A 196 9.27 7.04 -3.78
C PRO A 196 10.63 6.79 -4.42
N ALA A 197 11.70 6.96 -3.63
CA ALA A 197 13.04 6.60 -4.06
C ALA A 197 13.11 5.08 -4.33
N PRO A 198 13.78 4.63 -5.41
CA PRO A 198 13.90 3.22 -5.71
C PRO A 198 14.77 2.50 -4.69
N PHE A 199 14.43 1.25 -4.35
CA PHE A 199 15.22 0.42 -3.44
C PHE A 199 16.48 -0.14 -4.10
N THR A 200 16.44 -0.33 -5.42
CA THR A 200 17.57 -0.84 -6.22
C THR A 200 17.70 -0.05 -7.52
N ASP A 201 18.79 -0.27 -8.24
CA ASP A 201 19.04 0.29 -9.59
C ASP A 201 18.08 -0.22 -10.67
N THR A 202 17.36 -1.31 -10.42
CA THR A 202 16.32 -1.82 -11.32
C THR A 202 14.94 -1.23 -11.06
N GLY A 203 14.77 -0.49 -9.95
CA GLY A 203 13.51 0.13 -9.58
C GLY A 203 13.09 1.22 -10.58
N VAL A 204 11.79 1.27 -10.89
CA VAL A 204 11.20 2.34 -11.70
C VAL A 204 11.42 3.72 -11.09
N THR A 205 11.71 4.71 -11.92
CA THR A 205 12.08 6.08 -11.50
C THR A 205 11.24 7.16 -12.14
N SER A 206 10.42 6.82 -13.14
CA SER A 206 9.59 7.78 -13.86
C SER A 206 8.18 7.26 -14.11
N ILE A 207 7.24 8.18 -14.30
CA ILE A 207 5.85 7.87 -14.62
C ILE A 207 5.76 7.10 -15.93
N GLU A 208 6.59 7.45 -16.91
CA GLU A 208 6.64 6.79 -18.22
C GLU A 208 7.06 5.33 -18.08
N GLN A 209 8.08 5.04 -17.26
CA GLN A 209 8.51 3.65 -16.98
C GLN A 209 7.38 2.86 -16.32
N ILE A 210 6.69 3.45 -15.34
CA ILE A 210 5.56 2.81 -14.66
C ILE A 210 4.42 2.52 -15.63
N GLN A 211 4.07 3.47 -16.50
CA GLN A 211 3.03 3.30 -17.51
C GLN A 211 3.39 2.20 -18.53
N GLN A 212 4.67 2.13 -18.94
CA GLN A 212 5.17 1.06 -19.81
C GLN A 212 5.01 -0.32 -19.15
N GLU A 213 5.43 -0.45 -17.88
CA GLU A 213 5.23 -1.68 -17.12
C GLU A 213 3.74 -2.04 -17.01
N MET A 214 2.87 -1.09 -16.64
CA MET A 214 1.42 -1.34 -16.56
C MET A 214 0.85 -1.83 -17.90
N SER A 215 1.28 -1.24 -19.02
CA SER A 215 0.86 -1.66 -20.36
C SER A 215 1.32 -3.09 -20.67
N GLN A 216 2.56 -3.44 -20.32
CA GLN A 216 3.07 -4.80 -20.50
C GLN A 216 2.31 -5.81 -19.64
N ILE A 217 2.06 -5.46 -18.37
CA ILE A 217 1.33 -6.33 -17.42
C ILE A 217 -0.08 -6.62 -17.92
N ARG A 218 -0.80 -5.61 -18.41
CA ARG A 218 -2.14 -5.78 -18.99
C ARG A 218 -2.14 -6.73 -20.20
N LYS A 219 -1.08 -6.73 -21.00
CA LYS A 219 -0.95 -7.61 -22.18
C LYS A 219 -0.63 -9.05 -21.80
N GLN A 220 0.30 -9.26 -20.86
CA GLN A 220 0.79 -10.61 -20.52
C GLN A 220 -0.02 -11.28 -19.39
N GLY A 221 -0.79 -10.52 -18.62
CA GLY A 221 -1.68 -11.01 -17.57
C GLY A 221 -1.00 -11.33 -16.23
N TYR A 222 0.25 -10.93 -16.04
CA TYR A 222 1.00 -11.06 -14.78
C TYR A 222 2.03 -9.94 -14.66
N ALA A 223 2.40 -9.60 -13.43
CA ALA A 223 3.41 -8.61 -13.11
C ALA A 223 4.73 -9.25 -12.68
N ILE A 224 5.81 -8.50 -12.86
CA ILE A 224 7.16 -8.94 -12.50
C ILE A 224 7.81 -7.85 -11.64
N ASP A 225 8.32 -8.25 -10.49
CA ASP A 225 9.37 -7.54 -9.76
C ASP A 225 10.67 -8.29 -10.05
N ASN A 226 11.54 -7.70 -10.87
CA ASN A 226 12.80 -8.27 -11.34
C ASN A 226 14.00 -7.76 -10.51
N GLY A 227 13.80 -7.67 -9.19
CA GLY A 227 14.80 -7.18 -8.25
C GLY A 227 14.65 -5.71 -7.86
N GLN A 228 13.50 -5.10 -8.13
CA GLN A 228 13.20 -3.70 -7.81
C GLN A 228 13.06 -3.48 -6.30
N LEU A 229 12.47 -4.44 -5.59
CA LEU A 229 12.41 -4.40 -4.13
C LEU A 229 13.73 -4.85 -3.49
N ARG A 230 14.37 -5.87 -4.09
CA ARG A 230 15.65 -6.41 -3.62
C ARG A 230 16.42 -7.13 -4.73
N LYS A 231 17.70 -6.78 -4.89
CA LYS A 231 18.60 -7.46 -5.83
C LYS A 231 18.67 -8.96 -5.58
N GLY A 232 18.62 -9.75 -6.65
CA GLY A 232 18.67 -11.22 -6.60
C GLY A 232 17.33 -11.90 -6.27
N MET A 233 16.26 -11.14 -6.03
CA MET A 233 14.92 -11.66 -5.79
C MET A 233 14.02 -11.33 -6.98
N TYR A 234 13.34 -12.34 -7.51
CA TYR A 234 12.31 -12.18 -8.54
C TYR A 234 10.95 -12.52 -7.95
N CYS A 235 9.92 -11.78 -8.34
CA CYS A 235 8.55 -12.08 -7.97
C CYS A 235 7.62 -12.01 -9.18
N TYR A 236 6.71 -12.97 -9.29
CA TYR A 236 5.65 -12.99 -10.29
C TYR A 236 4.31 -12.77 -9.60
N GLY A 237 3.53 -11.80 -10.07
CA GLY A 237 2.31 -11.33 -9.42
C GLY A 237 1.09 -11.44 -10.31
N ILE A 238 -0.06 -11.80 -9.74
CA ILE A 238 -1.35 -11.90 -10.41
C ILE A 238 -2.37 -11.10 -9.62
N ALA A 239 -3.14 -10.29 -10.34
CA ALA A 239 -4.24 -9.52 -9.75
C ALA A 239 -5.44 -10.44 -9.49
N LEU A 240 -6.15 -10.21 -8.39
CA LEU A 240 -7.40 -10.90 -8.08
C LEU A 240 -8.57 -9.92 -8.28
N PRO A 241 -9.03 -9.72 -9.54
CA PRO A 241 -10.08 -8.76 -9.85
C PRO A 241 -11.42 -9.18 -9.25
N ASN A 242 -12.18 -8.19 -8.81
CA ASN A 242 -13.61 -8.35 -8.54
C ASN A 242 -14.40 -8.43 -9.87
N LYS A 243 -15.73 -8.54 -9.77
CA LYS A 243 -16.61 -8.59 -10.94
C LYS A 243 -16.59 -7.36 -11.84
N PHE A 244 -16.12 -6.23 -11.34
CA PHE A 244 -16.00 -4.98 -12.09
C PHE A 244 -14.63 -4.85 -12.78
N GLY A 245 -13.77 -5.87 -12.69
CA GLY A 245 -12.45 -5.88 -13.31
C GLY A 245 -11.36 -5.19 -12.50
N THR A 246 -11.70 -4.54 -11.38
CA THR A 246 -10.73 -3.91 -10.48
C THR A 246 -10.26 -4.89 -9.41
N ALA A 247 -8.95 -5.03 -9.23
CA ALA A 247 -8.41 -5.88 -8.18
C ALA A 247 -8.27 -5.12 -6.86
N LYS A 248 -8.73 -5.75 -5.78
CA LYS A 248 -8.41 -5.34 -4.40
C LYS A 248 -7.18 -6.08 -3.87
N PHE A 249 -7.03 -7.34 -4.31
CA PHE A 249 -5.98 -8.24 -3.83
C PHE A 249 -5.01 -8.61 -4.95
N GLY A 250 -3.77 -8.91 -4.57
CA GLY A 250 -2.73 -9.43 -5.44
C GLY A 250 -2.09 -10.65 -4.80
N LEU A 251 -1.81 -11.66 -5.63
CA LEU A 251 -1.13 -12.90 -5.28
C LEU A 251 0.24 -12.90 -5.94
N ALA A 252 1.30 -13.27 -5.23
CA ALA A 252 2.62 -13.43 -5.85
C ALA A 252 3.38 -14.63 -5.33
N ALA A 253 4.26 -15.14 -6.18
CA ALA A 253 5.31 -16.09 -5.84
C ALA A 253 6.68 -15.44 -6.01
N SER A 254 7.57 -15.66 -5.05
CA SER A 254 8.94 -15.12 -5.03
C SER A 254 9.97 -16.24 -5.03
N LEU A 255 11.01 -16.05 -5.85
CA LEU A 255 12.09 -17.00 -6.13
C LEU A 255 13.43 -16.27 -6.28
N LEU A 256 14.51 -17.03 -6.30
CA LEU A 256 15.86 -16.51 -6.52
C LEU A 256 16.08 -16.22 -8.01
N GLU A 257 16.95 -15.26 -8.30
CA GLU A 257 17.25 -14.83 -9.67
C GLU A 257 17.68 -15.97 -10.61
N TYR A 258 18.46 -16.95 -10.13
CA TYR A 258 18.88 -18.08 -10.98
C TYR A 258 17.70 -18.97 -11.37
N GLU A 259 16.66 -19.09 -10.53
CA GLU A 259 15.44 -19.86 -10.83
C GLU A 259 14.61 -19.12 -11.88
N ALA A 260 14.59 -17.79 -11.83
CA ALA A 260 13.90 -16.94 -12.81
C ALA A 260 14.56 -16.91 -14.20
N GLN A 261 15.81 -17.37 -14.31
CA GLN A 261 16.50 -17.54 -15.60
C GLN A 261 16.12 -18.84 -16.33
N ASP A 262 15.51 -19.80 -15.63
CA ASP A 262 15.00 -21.03 -16.23
C ASP A 262 13.54 -20.84 -16.67
N GLN A 263 13.33 -20.75 -17.99
CA GLN A 263 12.01 -20.52 -18.56
C GLN A 263 11.01 -21.64 -18.23
N ALA A 264 11.47 -22.90 -18.13
CA ALA A 264 10.57 -24.01 -17.80
C ALA A 264 10.06 -23.90 -16.35
N VAL A 265 10.94 -23.49 -15.44
CA VAL A 265 10.59 -23.20 -14.04
C VAL A 265 9.57 -22.05 -13.97
N VAL A 266 9.84 -20.96 -14.68
CA VAL A 266 8.95 -19.78 -14.71
C VAL A 266 7.59 -20.11 -15.32
N ASP A 267 7.54 -20.89 -16.40
CA ASP A 267 6.29 -21.27 -17.06
C ASP A 267 5.44 -22.20 -16.17
N GLN A 268 6.07 -23.16 -15.49
CA GLN A 268 5.41 -24.02 -14.52
C GLN A 268 4.88 -23.21 -13.33
N LEU A 269 5.70 -22.31 -12.78
CA LEU A 269 5.31 -21.42 -11.69
C LEU A 269 4.12 -20.56 -12.08
N LEU A 270 4.18 -19.89 -13.23
CA LEU A 270 3.10 -19.01 -13.70
C LEU A 270 1.81 -19.78 -13.96
N THR A 271 1.89 -21.02 -14.46
CA THR A 271 0.71 -21.87 -14.68
C THR A 271 0.03 -22.18 -13.35
N ALA A 272 0.78 -22.66 -12.35
CA ALA A 272 0.25 -22.96 -11.03
C ALA A 272 -0.27 -21.70 -10.31
N LEU A 273 0.47 -20.59 -10.40
CA LEU A 273 0.06 -19.32 -9.80
C LEU A 273 -1.24 -18.78 -10.39
N LYS A 274 -1.44 -18.92 -11.71
CA LYS A 274 -2.69 -18.55 -12.39
C LYS A 274 -3.86 -19.41 -11.92
N GLN A 275 -3.67 -20.73 -11.80
CA GLN A 275 -4.70 -21.63 -11.30
C GLN A 275 -5.08 -21.31 -9.84
N LEU A 276 -4.09 -21.07 -8.98
CA LEU A 276 -4.33 -20.62 -7.61
C LEU A 276 -5.08 -19.27 -7.57
N ALA A 277 -4.74 -18.33 -8.44
CA ALA A 277 -5.44 -17.05 -8.54
C ALA A 277 -6.92 -17.22 -8.95
N GLU A 278 -7.23 -18.17 -9.83
CA GLU A 278 -8.61 -18.52 -10.19
C GLU A 278 -9.40 -19.09 -9.01
N GLU A 279 -8.80 -19.97 -8.20
CA GLU A 279 -9.43 -20.50 -6.97
C GLU A 279 -9.70 -19.40 -5.94
N LEU A 280 -8.82 -18.40 -5.89
CA LEU A 280 -8.92 -17.27 -4.96
C LEU A 280 -9.78 -16.11 -5.49
N LYS A 281 -10.39 -16.24 -6.66
CA LYS A 281 -11.27 -15.17 -7.18
C LYS A 281 -12.38 -14.87 -6.16
N PRO A 282 -12.58 -13.59 -5.80
CA PRO A 282 -13.63 -13.22 -4.86
C PRO A 282 -15.01 -13.63 -5.39
N THR A 283 -15.62 -14.65 -4.78
CA THR A 283 -17.04 -14.94 -4.96
C THR A 283 -17.84 -13.85 -4.26
N ILE A 284 -18.78 -13.22 -4.97
CA ILE A 284 -19.66 -12.11 -4.55
C ILE A 284 -19.92 -12.03 -3.05
N PHE A 285 -19.80 -10.83 -2.47
CA PHE A 285 -20.72 -10.40 -1.43
C PHE A 285 -21.26 -9.00 -1.77
N THR A 286 -22.59 -8.90 -1.72
CA THR A 286 -23.41 -7.69 -1.78
C THR A 286 -22.87 -6.64 -0.82
N GLN A 287 -22.79 -5.39 -1.30
CA GLN A 287 -22.62 -4.23 -0.42
C GLN A 287 -23.69 -4.31 0.67
N SER A 288 -23.27 -4.49 1.92
CA SER A 288 -24.11 -4.18 3.06
C SER A 288 -23.96 -2.68 3.29
N ASN A 289 -25.09 -1.99 3.22
CA ASN A 289 -25.26 -0.54 3.35
C ASN A 289 -24.56 0.08 4.55
#